data_AF-A0A2K3DHP5-F1
#
_entry.id   AF-A0A2K3DHP5-F1
#
_cell.length_a   1.000
_cell.length_b   1.000
_cell.length_c   1.000
_cell.angle_alpha   90.00
_cell.angle_beta   90.00
_cell.angle_gamma   90.00
#
_symmetry.space_group_name_H-M   'P 1'
#
loop_
_entity.id
_entity.type
_entity.pdbx_description
1 polymer ?
#
loop_
_entity_poly.entity_id
_entity_poly.type
_entity_poly.pdbx_seq_one_letter_code
_entity_poly.pdbx_strand_id
1 'polypeptide(L)'
;MFYEDVWSSGKVLKLNTIMAEDHQQHDMVWQPARVGAGRSAMLRGVLAYRAAYPDLVFAVRDVAYSAEGHSVFVAWAAKGTNLGPIRDQPPTHKVTEFQGVSRLQFNEQNQIAASFVFR
;
A
#
# COMPACT_ATOMS: atom_id res chain seq x y z
N MET A 1 0.15 5.47 10.94
CA MET A 1 -1.21 4.90 10.75
C MET A 1 -1.33 4.00 9.51
N PHE A 2 -1.42 4.48 8.25
CA PHE A 2 -1.60 3.54 7.12
C PHE A 2 -0.35 2.65 6.85
N TYR A 3 0.81 3.24 6.60
CA TYR A 3 2.05 2.47 6.34
C TYR A 3 2.46 1.63 7.56
N GLU A 4 2.57 2.26 8.73
CA GLU A 4 3.02 1.57 9.94
C GLU A 4 2.04 0.50 10.45
N ASP A 5 0.74 0.82 10.58
CA ASP A 5 -0.19 -0.15 11.17
C ASP A 5 -0.66 -1.18 10.15
N VAL A 6 -0.98 -0.76 8.92
CA VAL A 6 -1.54 -1.68 7.93
C VAL A 6 -0.42 -2.44 7.24
N TRP A 7 0.53 -1.76 6.62
CA TRP A 7 1.60 -2.43 5.87
C TRP A 7 2.66 -3.07 6.79
N SER A 8 3.26 -2.31 7.71
CA SER A 8 4.34 -2.81 8.58
C SER A 8 3.85 -3.73 9.70
N SER A 9 2.64 -3.52 10.24
CA SER A 9 2.13 -4.30 11.38
C SER A 9 0.98 -5.26 11.03
N GLY A 10 0.42 -5.20 9.82
CA GLY A 10 -0.66 -6.11 9.40
C GLY A 10 -2.00 -5.91 10.10
N LYS A 11 -2.24 -4.74 10.72
CA LYS A 11 -3.51 -4.39 11.37
C LYS A 11 -4.58 -4.04 10.32
N VAL A 12 -4.90 -4.99 9.44
CA VAL A 12 -5.75 -4.80 8.26
C VAL A 12 -7.17 -4.32 8.59
N LEU A 13 -7.68 -4.58 9.80
CA LEU A 13 -8.98 -4.06 10.24
C LEU A 13 -9.02 -2.52 10.31
N LYS A 14 -7.87 -1.83 10.42
CA LYS A 14 -7.83 -0.36 10.34
C LYS A 14 -8.26 0.16 8.98
N LEU A 15 -8.21 -0.65 7.92
CA LEU A 15 -8.74 -0.26 6.61
C LEU A 15 -10.23 0.12 6.71
N ASN A 16 -11.00 -0.50 7.61
CA ASN A 16 -12.43 -0.22 7.76
C ASN A 16 -12.73 1.22 8.18
N THR A 17 -11.78 1.89 8.84
CA THR A 17 -11.95 3.26 9.34
C THR A 17 -11.28 4.30 8.45
N ILE A 18 -10.22 3.94 7.72
CA ILE A 18 -9.41 4.90 6.96
C ILE A 18 -9.63 4.86 5.44
N MET A 19 -10.31 3.83 4.92
CA MET A 19 -10.43 3.58 3.49
C MET A 19 -11.89 3.34 3.09
N ALA A 20 -12.31 3.98 2.00
CA ALA A 20 -13.65 3.86 1.45
C ALA A 20 -13.91 2.41 1.02
N GLU A 21 -15.15 1.94 1.15
CA GLU A 21 -15.50 0.56 0.81
C GLU A 21 -15.22 0.25 -0.68
N ASP A 22 -15.50 1.21 -1.54
CA ASP A 22 -15.31 1.20 -3.00
C ASP A 22 -13.93 1.68 -3.45
N HIS A 23 -12.96 1.76 -2.54
CA HIS A 23 -11.60 2.25 -2.80
C HIS A 23 -10.98 1.69 -4.09
N GLN A 24 -10.36 2.56 -4.89
CA GLN A 24 -9.65 2.19 -6.10
C GLN A 24 -8.13 2.16 -5.89
N GLN A 25 -7.51 0.99 -6.13
CA GLN A 25 -6.06 0.83 -6.05
C GLN A 25 -5.44 0.89 -7.45
N HIS A 26 -4.59 1.88 -7.69
CA HIS A 26 -3.85 2.10 -8.93
C HIS A 26 -2.35 1.85 -8.71
N ASP A 27 -1.90 0.64 -9.00
CA ASP A 27 -0.48 0.27 -8.91
C ASP A 27 0.20 0.53 -10.26
N MET A 28 0.70 1.75 -10.46
CA MET A 28 1.31 2.17 -11.73
C MET A 28 2.72 1.57 -11.94
N VAL A 29 3.26 0.86 -10.96
CA VAL A 29 4.62 0.31 -11.00
C VAL A 29 4.59 -1.16 -11.38
N TRP A 30 3.80 -1.97 -10.67
CA TRP A 30 3.82 -3.41 -10.84
C TRP A 30 2.55 -3.99 -11.47
N GLN A 31 1.43 -3.27 -11.47
CA GLN A 31 0.17 -3.71 -12.07
C GLN A 31 -0.57 -2.59 -12.82
N PRO A 32 0.09 -1.88 -13.76
CA PRO A 32 -0.47 -0.67 -14.37
C PRO A 32 -1.73 -0.90 -15.20
N ALA A 33 -1.95 -2.14 -15.67
CA ALA A 33 -3.13 -2.50 -16.46
C ALA A 33 -4.36 -2.89 -15.61
N ARG A 34 -4.24 -2.93 -14.28
CA ARG A 34 -5.32 -3.40 -13.39
C ARG A 34 -5.57 -2.41 -12.26
N VAL A 35 -6.83 -1.99 -12.16
CA VAL A 35 -7.33 -1.26 -10.98
C VAL A 35 -7.87 -2.28 -9.98
N GLY A 36 -7.33 -2.27 -8.77
CA GLY A 36 -7.90 -3.03 -7.65
C GLY A 36 -9.21 -2.37 -7.19
N ALA A 37 -10.30 -3.13 -7.21
CA ALA A 37 -11.63 -2.63 -6.85
C ALA A 37 -11.99 -2.95 -5.39
N GLY A 38 -12.33 -1.90 -4.65
CA GLY A 38 -12.78 -1.95 -3.27
C GLY A 38 -11.66 -2.12 -2.24
N ARG A 39 -11.95 -1.73 -1.00
CA ARG A 39 -11.07 -1.93 0.16
C ARG A 39 -10.61 -3.38 0.34
N SER A 40 -11.45 -4.33 -0.05
CA SER A 40 -11.12 -5.76 0.00
C SER A 40 -9.90 -6.12 -0.87
N ALA A 41 -9.68 -5.43 -1.98
CA ALA A 41 -8.49 -5.62 -2.82
C ALA A 41 -7.22 -5.18 -2.10
N MET A 42 -7.25 -4.02 -1.44
CA MET A 42 -6.15 -3.54 -0.60
C MET A 42 -5.85 -4.53 0.54
N LEU A 43 -6.89 -5.02 1.24
CA LEU A 43 -6.75 -6.01 2.31
C LEU A 43 -6.03 -7.28 1.81
N ARG A 44 -6.48 -7.85 0.69
CA ARG A 44 -5.85 -9.04 0.10
C ARG A 44 -4.39 -8.77 -0.28
N GLY A 45 -4.11 -7.60 -0.85
CA GLY A 45 -2.75 -7.17 -1.18
C GLY A 45 -1.83 -7.12 0.03
N VAL A 46 -2.27 -6.45 1.10
CA VAL A 46 -1.51 -6.34 2.36
C VAL A 46 -1.24 -7.72 2.95
N LEU A 47 -2.24 -8.60 3.03
CA LEU A 47 -2.06 -9.96 3.56
C LEU A 47 -1.10 -10.79 2.70
N ALA A 48 -1.20 -10.70 1.38
CA ALA A 48 -0.31 -11.41 0.46
C ALA A 48 1.15 -10.94 0.62
N TYR A 49 1.39 -9.63 0.66
CA TYR A 49 2.74 -9.09 0.85
C TYR A 49 3.30 -9.43 2.24
N ARG A 50 2.48 -9.46 3.30
CA ARG A 50 2.94 -9.88 4.63
C ARG A 50 3.22 -11.37 4.73
N ALA A 51 2.48 -12.21 4.00
CA ALA A 51 2.80 -13.62 3.89
C ALA A 51 4.14 -13.83 3.14
N ALA A 52 4.39 -13.04 2.11
CA ALA A 52 5.64 -13.07 1.34
C ALA A 52 6.84 -12.46 2.08
N TYR A 53 6.59 -11.46 2.93
CA TYR A 53 7.56 -10.70 3.71
C TYR A 53 7.07 -10.53 5.16
N PRO A 54 7.24 -11.54 6.03
CA PRO A 54 6.76 -11.49 7.41
C PRO A 54 7.38 -10.35 8.25
N ASP A 55 8.58 -9.92 7.87
CA ASP A 55 9.39 -8.84 8.47
C ASP A 55 9.29 -7.52 7.68
N LEU A 56 8.28 -7.35 6.81
CA LEU A 56 8.10 -6.14 6.01
C LEU A 56 7.91 -4.90 6.88
N VAL A 57 8.79 -3.92 6.71
CA VAL A 57 8.69 -2.61 7.38
C VAL A 57 8.75 -1.49 6.35
N PHE A 58 7.76 -0.61 6.40
CA PHE A 58 7.75 0.67 5.70
C PHE A 58 8.31 1.78 6.60
N ALA A 59 9.12 2.66 5.99
CA ALA A 59 9.60 3.91 6.54
C ALA A 59 9.09 5.06 5.65
N VAL A 60 8.30 5.96 6.24
CA VAL A 60 7.87 7.20 5.57
C VAL A 60 9.04 8.18 5.58
N ARG A 61 9.31 8.78 4.42
CA ARG A 61 10.39 9.75 4.21
C ARG A 61 9.86 11.17 4.19
N ASP A 62 8.89 11.40 3.31
CA ASP A 62 8.29 12.72 3.11
C ASP A 62 6.77 12.60 2.99
N VAL A 63 6.10 13.67 3.40
CA VAL A 63 4.65 13.81 3.27
C VAL A 63 4.35 15.21 2.76
N ALA A 64 3.57 15.29 1.69
CA ALA A 64 3.08 16.54 1.13
C ALA A 64 1.57 16.48 0.92
N TYR A 65 0.87 17.58 1.17
CA TYR A 65 -0.57 17.70 0.95
C TYR A 65 -0.85 18.59 -0.25
N SER A 66 -1.81 18.18 -1.08
CA SER A 66 -2.35 18.97 -2.18
C SER A 66 -3.82 19.25 -1.92
N ALA A 67 -4.15 20.53 -1.67
CA ALA A 67 -5.53 20.99 -1.55
C ALA A 67 -6.29 20.76 -2.87
N GLU A 68 -5.65 21.10 -3.98
CA GLU A 68 -6.15 20.74 -5.31
C GLU A 68 -6.09 19.22 -5.46
N GLY A 69 -7.27 18.59 -5.58
CA GLY A 69 -7.40 17.14 -5.70
C GLY A 69 -7.43 16.36 -4.38
N HIS A 70 -7.51 17.03 -3.22
CA HIS A 70 -7.75 16.42 -1.90
C HIS A 70 -6.85 15.20 -1.64
N SER A 71 -5.54 15.39 -1.82
CA SER A 71 -4.59 14.28 -1.85
C SER A 71 -3.42 14.48 -0.90
N VAL A 72 -2.92 13.37 -0.35
CA VAL A 72 -1.66 13.31 0.38
C VAL A 72 -0.68 12.48 -0.43
N PHE A 73 0.50 13.04 -0.70
CA PHE A 73 1.63 12.35 -1.29
C PHE A 73 2.56 11.87 -0.18
N VAL A 74 2.97 10.61 -0.26
CA VAL A 74 3.85 9.99 0.74
C VAL A 74 4.99 9.30 0.04
N ALA A 75 6.20 9.80 0.22
CA ALA A 75 7.42 9.09 -0.19
C ALA A 75 7.78 8.08 0.89
N TRP A 76 8.07 6.85 0.49
CA TRP A 76 8.39 5.76 1.41
C TRP A 76 9.48 4.86 0.88
N ALA A 77 10.18 4.23 1.81
CA ALA A 77 11.01 3.07 1.58
C ALA A 77 10.42 1.88 2.34
N ALA A 78 10.58 0.66 1.84
CA ALA A 78 10.21 -0.55 2.56
C ALA A 78 11.31 -1.61 2.44
N LYS A 79 11.43 -2.45 3.46
CA LYS A 79 12.43 -3.52 3.52
C LYS A 79 11.81 -4.77 4.11
N GLY A 80 12.18 -5.93 3.57
CA GLY A 80 11.79 -7.22 4.12
C GLY A 80 12.53 -8.37 3.46
N THR A 81 12.52 -9.52 4.10
CA THR A 81 13.07 -10.78 3.61
C THR A 81 11.98 -11.57 2.89
N ASN A 82 12.22 -11.91 1.62
CA ASN A 82 11.23 -12.63 0.83
C ASN A 82 11.21 -14.12 1.20
N LEU A 83 10.29 -14.50 2.08
CA LEU A 83 10.14 -15.86 2.61
C LEU A 83 8.94 -16.62 2.04
N GLY A 84 8.00 -15.92 1.39
CA GLY A 84 6.86 -16.52 0.70
C GLY A 84 6.77 -16.11 -0.77
N PRO A 85 5.89 -16.75 -1.56
CA PRO A 85 5.73 -16.43 -2.97
C PRO A 85 5.15 -15.03 -3.17
N ILE A 86 5.55 -14.37 -4.27
CA ILE A 86 4.97 -13.11 -4.71
C ILE A 86 4.41 -13.34 -6.10
N ARG A 87 3.09 -13.25 -6.24
CA ARG A 87 2.40 -13.63 -7.48
C ARG A 87 2.83 -15.05 -7.88
N ASP A 88 3.28 -15.24 -9.11
CA ASP A 88 3.71 -16.54 -9.65
C ASP A 88 5.19 -16.86 -9.40
N GLN A 89 5.91 -16.01 -8.63
CA GLN A 89 7.32 -16.20 -8.35
C GLN A 89 7.54 -16.89 -6.99
N PRO A 90 8.41 -17.92 -6.91
CA PRO A 90 8.78 -18.56 -5.66
C PRO A 90 9.55 -17.60 -4.74
N PRO A 91 9.64 -17.89 -3.43
CA PRO A 91 10.43 -17.07 -2.51
C PRO A 91 11.91 -17.06 -2.90
N THR A 92 12.52 -15.88 -2.85
CA THR A 92 13.94 -15.70 -3.18
C THR A 92 14.87 -15.87 -1.99
N HIS A 93 14.34 -15.88 -0.76
CA HIS A 93 15.10 -15.91 0.50
C HIS A 93 16.11 -14.77 0.67
N LYS A 94 15.92 -13.66 -0.07
CA LYS A 94 16.79 -12.48 -0.02
C LYS A 94 16.08 -11.31 0.64
N VAL A 95 16.89 -10.45 1.26
CA VAL A 95 16.46 -9.12 1.68
C VAL A 95 16.19 -8.28 0.43
N THR A 96 15.00 -7.71 0.35
CA THR A 96 14.55 -6.83 -0.73
C THR A 96 14.26 -5.44 -0.18
N GLU A 97 14.65 -4.42 -0.94
CA GLU A 97 14.32 -3.02 -0.64
C GLU A 97 13.41 -2.48 -1.74
N PHE A 98 12.36 -1.79 -1.31
CA PHE A 98 11.38 -1.12 -2.15
C PHE A 98 11.41 0.36 -1.86
N GLN A 99 11.09 1.16 -2.86
CA GLN A 99 10.85 2.58 -2.69
C GLN A 99 9.77 3.03 -3.66
N GLY A 100 9.06 4.07 -3.27
CA GLY A 100 8.06 4.68 -4.13
C GLY A 100 7.42 5.89 -3.49
N VAL A 101 6.52 6.48 -4.25
CA VAL A 101 5.64 7.56 -3.79
C VAL A 101 4.21 7.08 -3.95
N SER A 102 3.42 7.18 -2.90
CA SER A 102 1.98 7.02 -3.03
C SER A 102 1.28 8.36 -3.10
N ARG A 103 0.25 8.46 -3.92
CA ARG A 103 -0.78 9.50 -3.79
C ARG A 103 -2.02 8.86 -3.18
N LEU A 104 -2.47 9.38 -2.06
CA LEU A 104 -3.70 8.97 -1.38
C LEU A 104 -4.74 10.06 -1.58
N GLN A 105 -5.78 9.77 -2.34
CA GLN A 105 -6.89 10.69 -2.59
C GLN A 105 -8.02 10.42 -1.60
N PHE A 106 -8.55 11.48 -0.99
CA PHE A 106 -9.59 11.40 0.03
C PHE A 106 -10.96 11.82 -0.50
N ASN A 107 -12.01 11.19 -0.01
CA ASN A 107 -13.40 11.63 -0.21
C ASN A 107 -13.83 12.62 0.89
N GLU A 108 -15.05 13.13 0.79
CA GLU A 108 -15.64 14.08 1.76
C GLU A 108 -15.77 13.49 3.17
N GLN A 109 -15.81 12.16 3.30
CA GLN A 109 -15.84 11.46 4.59
C GLN A 109 -14.43 11.27 5.19
N ASN A 110 -13.41 11.91 4.62
CA ASN A 110 -12.00 11.79 5.02
C ASN A 110 -11.45 10.35 4.96
N GLN A 111 -11.98 9.55 4.04
CA GLN A 111 -11.49 8.20 3.77
C GLN A 111 -10.68 8.18 2.48
N ILE A 112 -9.68 7.31 2.42
CA ILE A 112 -8.90 7.08 1.20
C ILE A 112 -9.82 6.42 0.17
N ALA A 113 -10.21 7.17 -0.86
CA ALA A 113 -11.07 6.72 -1.94
C ALA A 113 -10.27 6.16 -3.12
N ALA A 114 -9.06 6.69 -3.35
CA ALA A 114 -8.15 6.10 -4.31
C ALA A 114 -6.71 6.17 -3.81
N SER A 115 -5.92 5.16 -4.16
CA SER A 115 -4.48 5.15 -3.93
C SER A 115 -3.76 4.90 -5.24
N PHE A 116 -2.68 5.62 -5.44
CA PHE A 116 -1.79 5.47 -6.57
C PHE A 116 -0.39 5.19 -6.05
N VAL A 117 0.36 4.31 -6.69
CA VAL A 117 1.78 4.08 -6.39
C VAL A 117 2.61 4.37 -7.62
N PHE A 118 3.67 5.16 -7.44
CA PHE A 118 4.65 5.56 -8.44
C PHE A 118 6.06 5.21 -7.96
N ARG A 119 7.03 5.22 -8.88
CA ARG A 119 8.45 5.08 -8.58
C ARG A 119 9.21 6.35 -8.92
#